data_AF-A0A516GLY6-F1
#
_entry.id   AF-A0A516GLY6-F1
#
_cell.length_a   1.000
_cell.length_b   1.000
_cell.length_c   1.000
_cell.angle_alpha   90.00
_cell.angle_beta   90.00
_cell.angle_gamma   90.00
#
_symmetry.space_group_name_H-M   'P 1'
#
loop_
_entity.id
_entity.type
_entity.pdbx_description
1 polymer ?
#
loop_
_entity_poly.entity_id
_entity_poly.type
_entity_poly.pdbx_seq_one_letter_code
_entity_poly.pdbx_strand_id
1 'polypeptide(L)'
;MNRFLIFILFCFSFGISSAQEWMTNLEVAQRLALTQNKLIVAVWEDAYYKGVFATVNNGGQQDIYLENIFSEPVVDSLFWEYFVPVILSENNYSRLYEKTAHNRSDDYINAFNDDGLKVMDANGNILNIPQDNYLLNLSLFIYKYGIDMSFLKSELQNYKNQQGFYASFYLSAKYMDFAFFEKPEIRPDLVGLASLYLDEAISYLKKEDLENKSALNQRVELLEIQKLILLYNPKKALRKLNKIKAIETENANINLRSFLYLASYTMLQDQDNIAIWEPKVLLWDKKKIQRLMSTK
;
A
#
# COMPACT_ATOMS: atom_id res chain seq x y z
N MET A 1 -33.87 -10.25 -10.17
CA MET A 1 -32.78 -10.43 -9.20
C MET A 1 -33.03 -9.58 -7.95
N ASN A 2 -34.27 -9.60 -7.40
CA ASN A 2 -34.79 -8.56 -6.51
C ASN A 2 -35.30 -9.09 -5.15
N ARG A 3 -34.89 -10.29 -4.73
CA ARG A 3 -35.30 -10.86 -3.43
C ARG A 3 -34.15 -11.06 -2.45
N PHE A 4 -32.90 -11.09 -2.95
CA PHE A 4 -31.72 -11.28 -2.11
C PHE A 4 -31.26 -9.96 -1.44
N LEU A 5 -31.35 -8.84 -2.18
CA LEU A 5 -31.01 -7.49 -1.67
C LEU A 5 -32.01 -7.00 -0.60
N ILE A 6 -33.29 -7.34 -0.76
CA ILE A 6 -34.34 -7.01 0.24
C ILE A 6 -34.14 -7.84 1.53
N PHE A 7 -33.63 -9.07 1.42
CA PHE A 7 -33.37 -9.93 2.58
C PHE A 7 -32.17 -9.43 3.39
N ILE A 8 -31.13 -8.89 2.74
CA ILE A 8 -30.00 -8.23 3.43
C ILE A 8 -30.49 -6.98 4.17
N LEU A 9 -31.34 -6.15 3.55
CA LEU A 9 -31.94 -4.97 4.19
C LEU A 9 -32.84 -5.29 5.40
N PHE A 10 -33.51 -6.45 5.43
CA PHE A 10 -34.40 -6.86 6.53
C PHE A 10 -33.67 -7.56 7.69
N CYS A 11 -32.47 -8.10 7.47
CA CYS A 11 -31.67 -8.71 8.53
C CYS A 11 -30.89 -7.69 9.37
N PHE A 12 -30.70 -6.46 8.88
CA PHE A 12 -30.04 -5.37 9.63
C PHE A 12 -30.97 -4.65 10.62
N SER A 13 -32.29 -4.82 10.55
CA SER A 13 -33.23 -4.09 11.41
C SER A 13 -33.38 -4.65 12.84
N PHE A 14 -32.69 -5.74 13.20
CA PHE A 14 -32.74 -6.33 14.55
C PHE A 14 -31.43 -6.29 15.33
N GLY A 15 -30.41 -5.60 14.82
CA GLY A 15 -29.28 -5.16 15.60
C GLY A 15 -29.15 -3.65 15.46
N ILE A 16 -29.78 -2.88 16.35
CA ILE A 16 -29.38 -1.48 16.55
C ILE A 16 -28.00 -1.54 17.22
N SER A 17 -26.98 -1.91 16.44
CA SER A 17 -25.63 -1.47 16.71
C SER A 17 -25.63 -0.03 16.27
N SER A 18 -25.57 0.90 17.21
CA SER A 18 -25.05 2.22 16.92
C SER A 18 -23.77 1.99 16.11
N ALA A 19 -23.71 2.56 14.90
CA ALA A 19 -22.50 2.51 14.11
C ALA A 19 -21.37 3.05 15.02
N GLN A 20 -20.26 2.31 15.11
CA GLN A 20 -19.24 2.59 16.12
C GLN A 20 -18.63 3.97 15.81
N GLU A 21 -18.51 4.85 16.81
CA GLU A 21 -17.90 6.16 16.56
C GLU A 21 -16.45 6.02 16.07
N TRP A 22 -16.05 6.89 15.14
CA TRP A 22 -14.67 6.95 14.65
C TRP A 22 -13.71 7.17 15.80
N MET A 23 -12.55 6.52 15.75
CA MET A 23 -11.57 6.61 16.84
C MET A 23 -10.91 7.99 16.84
N THR A 24 -10.64 8.56 18.01
CA THR A 24 -9.93 9.85 18.14
C THR A 24 -8.45 9.69 18.54
N ASN A 25 -8.01 8.44 18.76
CA ASN A 25 -6.63 8.12 19.12
C ASN A 25 -5.97 7.24 18.06
N LEU A 26 -5.08 7.86 17.26
CA LEU A 26 -4.36 7.18 16.19
C LEU A 26 -3.52 6.00 16.70
N GLU A 27 -2.90 6.09 17.87
CA GLU A 27 -2.06 5.00 18.39
C GLU A 27 -2.90 3.76 18.74
N VAL A 28 -4.11 3.95 19.27
CA VAL A 28 -5.05 2.85 19.54
C VAL A 28 -5.57 2.27 18.22
N ALA A 29 -5.92 3.12 17.25
CA ALA A 29 -6.34 2.69 15.92
C ALA A 29 -5.26 1.88 15.19
N GLN A 30 -3.99 2.29 15.29
CA GLN A 30 -2.84 1.54 14.77
C GLN A 30 -2.68 0.15 15.40
N ARG A 31 -3.01 -0.01 16.69
CA ARG A 31 -3.01 -1.34 17.32
C ARG A 31 -4.17 -2.18 16.80
N LEU A 32 -5.35 -1.59 16.69
CA LEU A 32 -6.54 -2.28 16.18
C LEU A 32 -6.37 -2.72 14.71
N ALA A 33 -5.81 -1.85 13.88
CA ALA A 33 -5.50 -2.12 12.47
C ALA A 33 -4.56 -3.32 12.30
N LEU A 34 -3.50 -3.42 13.12
CA LEU A 34 -2.63 -4.60 13.15
C LEU A 34 -3.36 -5.88 13.58
N THR A 35 -4.24 -5.77 14.58
CA THR A 35 -5.00 -6.93 15.08
C THR A 35 -6.00 -7.42 14.04
N GLN A 36 -6.69 -6.51 13.37
CA GLN A 36 -7.74 -6.80 12.38
C GLN A 36 -7.22 -7.01 10.95
N ASN A 37 -5.92 -6.78 10.71
CA ASN A 37 -5.31 -6.79 9.37
C ASN A 37 -5.99 -5.82 8.38
N LYS A 38 -6.31 -4.61 8.86
CA LYS A 38 -6.96 -3.58 8.04
C LYS A 38 -6.06 -2.37 7.87
N LEU A 39 -6.29 -1.62 6.79
CA LEU A 39 -5.79 -0.26 6.68
C LEU A 39 -6.58 0.68 7.59
N ILE A 40 -5.98 1.80 7.93
CA ILE A 40 -6.63 2.92 8.62
C ILE A 40 -7.18 3.87 7.56
N VAL A 41 -8.40 4.36 7.77
CA VAL A 41 -8.89 5.56 7.08
C VAL A 41 -8.93 6.68 8.09
N ALA A 42 -8.23 7.75 7.81
CA ALA A 42 -8.08 8.89 8.68
C ALA A 42 -8.53 10.16 7.98
N VAL A 43 -9.06 11.11 8.74
CA VAL A 43 -9.43 12.44 8.25
C VAL A 43 -9.09 13.46 9.33
N TRP A 44 -8.72 14.67 8.91
CA TRP A 44 -8.53 15.78 9.83
C TRP A 44 -9.86 16.20 10.47
N GLU A 45 -9.78 16.63 11.72
CA GLU A 45 -10.93 17.00 12.55
C GLU A 45 -11.78 18.08 11.90
N ASP A 46 -11.15 19.11 11.34
CA ASP A 46 -11.87 20.17 10.63
C ASP A 46 -12.63 19.64 9.39
N ALA A 47 -11.99 18.76 8.62
CA ALA A 47 -12.59 18.15 7.43
C ALA A 47 -13.74 17.20 7.79
N TYR A 48 -13.63 16.46 8.89
CA TYR A 48 -14.71 15.61 9.41
C TYR A 48 -15.98 16.42 9.71
N TYR A 49 -15.83 17.55 10.41
CA TYR A 49 -16.98 18.38 10.79
C TYR A 49 -17.56 19.21 9.63
N LYS A 50 -16.73 19.62 8.67
CA LYS A 50 -17.20 20.28 7.44
C LYS A 50 -17.96 19.31 6.52
N GLY A 51 -17.62 18.03 6.57
CA GLY A 51 -18.17 17.00 5.71
C GLY A 51 -17.39 16.83 4.41
N VAL A 52 -17.41 15.60 3.88
CA VAL A 52 -16.77 15.25 2.61
C VAL A 52 -17.83 14.79 1.63
N PHE A 53 -17.88 15.47 0.48
CA PHE A 53 -18.76 15.12 -0.63
C PHE A 53 -18.28 13.84 -1.30
N ALA A 54 -19.21 12.96 -1.65
CA ALA A 54 -18.88 11.73 -2.36
C ALA A 54 -19.98 11.29 -3.32
N THR A 55 -19.60 10.40 -4.24
CA THR A 55 -20.53 9.63 -5.05
C THR A 55 -20.44 8.14 -4.74
N VAL A 56 -21.57 7.45 -4.90
CA VAL A 56 -21.67 6.00 -4.79
C VAL A 56 -22.23 5.44 -6.09
N ASN A 57 -21.56 4.43 -6.64
CA ASN A 57 -22.00 3.76 -7.86
C ASN A 57 -23.26 2.94 -7.58
N ASN A 58 -24.33 3.20 -8.34
CA ASN A 58 -25.61 2.51 -8.22
C ASN A 58 -25.79 1.46 -9.34
N GLY A 59 -24.81 0.56 -9.49
CA GLY A 59 -24.92 -0.61 -10.37
C GLY A 59 -25.23 -0.29 -11.84
N GLY A 60 -24.68 0.80 -12.37
CA GLY A 60 -24.89 1.25 -13.76
C GLY A 60 -26.06 2.21 -13.98
N GLN A 61 -26.75 2.64 -12.91
CA GLN A 61 -27.66 3.79 -12.95
C GLN A 61 -26.91 5.10 -12.66
N GLN A 62 -27.65 6.21 -12.49
CA GLN A 62 -27.06 7.46 -12.04
C GLN A 62 -26.46 7.30 -10.64
N ASP A 63 -25.23 7.77 -10.47
CA ASP A 63 -24.52 7.77 -9.19
C ASP A 63 -25.30 8.54 -8.13
N ILE A 64 -25.30 8.01 -6.91
CA ILE A 64 -25.92 8.66 -5.75
C ILE A 64 -24.92 9.68 -5.21
N TYR A 65 -25.36 10.93 -5.04
CA TYR A 65 -24.56 11.99 -4.45
C TYR A 65 -24.79 12.03 -2.94
N LEU A 66 -23.70 12.11 -2.18
CA LEU A 66 -23.69 12.27 -0.74
C LEU A 66 -23.08 13.64 -0.41
N GLU A 67 -23.87 14.49 0.25
CA GLU A 67 -23.39 15.80 0.70
C GLU A 67 -22.33 15.67 1.80
N ASN A 68 -22.49 14.69 2.69
CA ASN A 68 -21.52 14.38 3.71
C ASN A 68 -21.50 12.88 4.00
N ILE A 69 -20.37 12.22 3.73
CA ILE A 69 -20.20 10.78 4.03
C ILE A 69 -20.27 10.44 5.52
N PHE A 70 -20.00 11.39 6.42
CA PHE A 70 -19.94 11.15 7.86
C PHE A 70 -21.31 11.21 8.54
N SER A 71 -22.34 11.75 7.86
CA SER A 71 -23.72 11.78 8.37
C SER A 71 -24.54 10.54 8.03
N GLU A 72 -23.98 9.61 7.26
CA GLU A 72 -24.70 8.45 6.73
C GLU A 72 -24.32 7.15 7.49
N PRO A 73 -25.22 6.58 8.32
CA PRO A 73 -24.89 5.39 9.13
C PRO A 73 -24.44 4.16 8.31
N VAL A 74 -24.95 4.05 7.08
CA VAL A 74 -24.56 2.97 6.15
C VAL A 74 -23.11 3.14 5.71
N VAL A 75 -22.67 4.37 5.47
CA VAL A 75 -21.29 4.67 5.08
C VAL A 75 -20.34 4.43 6.24
N ASP A 76 -20.73 4.80 7.47
CA ASP A 76 -19.94 4.50 8.67
C ASP A 76 -19.74 2.99 8.87
N SER A 77 -20.80 2.20 8.70
CA SER A 77 -20.73 0.73 8.79
C SER A 77 -19.77 0.15 7.75
N LEU A 78 -19.77 0.69 6.52
CA LEU A 78 -18.84 0.28 5.47
C LEU A 78 -17.39 0.63 5.81
N PHE A 79 -17.14 1.81 6.40
CA PHE A 79 -15.80 2.16 6.84
C PHE A 79 -15.28 1.18 7.90
N TRP A 80 -16.09 0.81 8.89
CA TRP A 80 -15.71 -0.20 9.88
C TRP A 80 -15.56 -1.61 9.32
N GLU A 81 -16.34 -1.97 8.29
CA GLU A 81 -16.21 -3.27 7.62
C GLU A 81 -14.82 -3.43 6.99
N TYR A 82 -14.35 -2.42 6.24
CA TYR A 82 -13.14 -2.51 5.43
C TYR A 82 -11.89 -1.88 6.07
N PHE A 83 -12.06 -0.98 7.04
CA PHE A 83 -10.99 -0.16 7.60
C PHE A 83 -11.08 -0.04 9.13
N VAL A 84 -10.09 0.65 9.70
CA VAL A 84 -10.18 1.25 11.04
C VAL A 84 -10.30 2.77 10.87
N PRO A 85 -11.49 3.37 11.08
CA PRO A 85 -11.71 4.80 10.88
C PRO A 85 -11.23 5.65 12.06
N VAL A 86 -10.60 6.80 11.76
CA VAL A 86 -9.94 7.68 12.74
C VAL A 86 -10.12 9.16 12.40
N ILE A 87 -10.42 9.97 13.41
CA ILE A 87 -10.36 11.43 13.34
C ILE A 87 -9.02 11.90 13.91
N LEU A 88 -8.25 12.64 13.12
CA LEU A 88 -6.97 13.23 13.51
C LEU A 88 -7.23 14.63 14.05
N SER A 89 -6.94 14.85 15.35
CA SER A 89 -7.08 16.18 15.93
C SER A 89 -6.03 17.15 15.37
N GLU A 90 -6.45 18.36 15.03
CA GLU A 90 -5.57 19.45 14.56
C GLU A 90 -4.48 19.78 15.59
N ASN A 91 -4.78 19.61 16.88
CA ASN A 91 -3.83 19.82 17.97
C ASN A 91 -2.61 18.88 17.89
N ASN A 92 -2.73 17.75 17.19
CA ASN A 92 -1.64 16.80 16.98
C ASN A 92 -0.85 17.05 15.67
N TYR A 93 -1.25 18.04 14.86
CA TYR A 93 -0.67 18.27 13.53
C TYR A 93 0.86 18.31 13.56
N SER A 94 1.46 19.19 14.36
CA SER A 94 2.93 19.35 14.40
C SER A 94 3.63 18.05 14.82
N ARG A 95 3.08 17.34 15.80
CA ARG A 95 3.63 16.06 16.27
C ARG A 95 3.57 14.99 15.17
N LEU A 96 2.46 14.91 14.45
CA LEU A 96 2.27 13.94 13.38
C LEU A 96 3.14 14.29 12.17
N TYR A 97 3.24 15.56 11.80
CA TYR A 97 4.10 16.04 10.72
C TYR A 97 5.56 15.67 10.95
N GLU A 98 6.10 15.96 12.14
CA GLU A 98 7.46 15.59 12.52
C GLU A 98 7.66 14.07 12.56
N LYS A 99 6.63 13.30 12.90
CA LYS A 99 6.75 11.84 12.96
C LYS A 99 6.68 11.16 11.59
N THR A 100 5.85 11.65 10.67
CA THR A 100 5.48 10.89 9.46
C THR A 100 5.73 11.61 8.14
N ALA A 101 5.79 12.95 8.12
CA ALA A 101 5.76 13.74 6.88
C ALA A 101 7.00 14.62 6.62
N HIS A 102 7.70 15.12 7.66
CA HIS A 102 8.72 16.18 7.53
C HIS A 102 9.86 15.92 6.52
N ASN A 103 10.23 14.66 6.31
CA ASN A 103 11.29 14.23 5.37
C ASN A 103 10.74 13.46 4.16
N ARG A 104 9.45 13.64 3.85
CA ARG A 104 8.78 12.99 2.71
C ARG A 104 8.73 13.93 1.51
N SER A 105 8.30 13.42 0.36
CA SER A 105 8.13 14.21 -0.86
C SER A 105 7.03 15.28 -0.69
N ASP A 106 7.09 16.32 -1.52
CA ASP A 106 6.06 17.37 -1.56
C ASP A 106 4.66 16.78 -1.76
N ASP A 107 4.52 15.77 -2.63
CA ASP A 107 3.24 15.09 -2.85
C ASP A 107 2.70 14.39 -1.58
N TYR A 108 3.59 13.78 -0.80
CA TYR A 108 3.21 13.15 0.47
C TYR A 108 2.83 14.20 1.51
N ILE A 109 3.58 15.30 1.58
CA ILE A 109 3.27 16.42 2.48
C ILE A 109 1.91 17.02 2.11
N ASN A 110 1.62 17.18 0.81
CA ASN A 110 0.31 17.63 0.33
C ASN A 110 -0.81 16.66 0.71
N ALA A 111 -0.59 15.35 0.53
CA ALA A 111 -1.51 14.30 0.98
C ALA A 111 -1.79 14.35 2.49
N PHE A 112 -0.74 14.62 3.28
CA PHE A 112 -0.84 14.76 4.72
C PHE A 112 -1.64 16.02 5.09
N ASN A 113 -1.44 17.14 4.39
CA ASN A 113 -2.04 18.43 4.71
C ASN A 113 -3.48 18.61 4.22
N ASP A 114 -3.90 17.91 3.16
CA ASP A 114 -5.20 18.17 2.56
C ASP A 114 -6.39 17.69 3.42
N ASP A 115 -7.60 18.12 3.06
CA ASP A 115 -8.85 17.73 3.74
C ASP A 115 -9.38 16.35 3.28
N GLY A 116 -8.66 15.67 2.39
CA GLY A 116 -9.05 14.37 1.85
C GLY A 116 -8.88 13.24 2.87
N LEU A 117 -9.57 12.12 2.62
CA LEU A 117 -9.34 10.89 3.39
C LEU A 117 -7.90 10.41 3.19
N LYS A 118 -7.19 10.15 4.29
CA LYS A 118 -5.88 9.49 4.30
C LYS A 118 -6.08 8.01 4.57
N VAL A 119 -5.63 7.18 3.67
CA VAL A 119 -5.49 5.74 3.87
C VAL A 119 -4.07 5.49 4.38
N MET A 120 -3.96 4.86 5.54
CA MET A 120 -2.67 4.60 6.18
C MET A 120 -2.51 3.11 6.46
N ASP A 121 -1.27 2.65 6.46
CA ASP A 121 -0.97 1.37 7.08
C ASP A 121 -1.00 1.45 8.60
N ALA A 122 -0.86 0.29 9.25
CA ALA A 122 -0.97 0.20 10.70
C ALA A 122 0.22 0.82 11.47
N ASN A 123 1.26 1.27 10.76
CA ASN A 123 2.37 2.05 11.31
C ASN A 123 2.19 3.57 11.08
N GLY A 124 1.16 3.98 10.36
CA GLY A 124 0.75 5.38 10.16
C GLY A 124 1.36 6.06 8.94
N ASN A 125 1.95 5.30 8.00
CA ASN A 125 2.40 5.86 6.74
C ASN A 125 1.21 5.89 5.75
N ILE A 126 1.01 7.04 5.10
CA ILE A 126 -0.05 7.27 4.11
C ILE A 126 0.30 6.55 2.82
N LEU A 127 -0.63 5.77 2.25
CA LEU A 127 -0.42 5.18 0.92
C LEU A 127 -1.09 5.96 -0.21
N ASN A 128 -2.23 6.60 0.04
CA ASN A 128 -2.95 7.29 -1.02
C ASN A 128 -2.42 8.71 -1.20
N ILE A 129 -1.65 8.91 -2.26
CA ILE A 129 -1.26 10.25 -2.68
C ILE A 129 -2.41 10.80 -3.53
N PRO A 130 -2.97 11.99 -3.20
CA PRO A 130 -4.12 12.56 -3.87
C PRO A 130 -3.89 12.65 -5.38
N GLN A 131 -4.96 12.35 -6.12
CA GLN A 131 -5.07 12.68 -7.54
C GLN A 131 -5.95 13.92 -7.65
N ASP A 132 -5.80 14.70 -8.73
CA ASP A 132 -6.44 16.02 -8.97
C ASP A 132 -7.98 16.07 -8.93
N ASN A 133 -8.66 14.97 -8.59
CA ASN A 133 -10.11 14.86 -8.63
C ASN A 133 -10.72 15.11 -7.23
N TYR A 134 -11.37 16.26 -7.08
CA TYR A 134 -11.90 16.76 -5.81
C TYR A 134 -13.13 16.00 -5.28
N LEU A 135 -13.78 15.15 -6.10
CA LEU A 135 -14.96 14.40 -5.70
C LEU A 135 -14.63 12.92 -5.43
N LEU A 136 -14.82 12.49 -4.18
CA LEU A 136 -14.58 11.13 -3.75
C LEU A 136 -15.59 10.18 -4.39
N ASN A 137 -15.14 9.18 -5.15
CA ASN A 137 -15.97 8.04 -5.50
C ASN A 137 -15.80 6.95 -4.42
N LEU A 138 -16.79 6.82 -3.53
CA LEU A 138 -16.70 5.93 -2.37
C LEU A 138 -16.63 4.46 -2.77
N SER A 139 -17.35 4.06 -3.82
CA SER A 139 -17.33 2.68 -4.32
C SER A 139 -15.94 2.29 -4.84
N LEU A 140 -15.29 3.17 -5.61
CA LEU A 140 -13.93 2.95 -6.10
C LEU A 140 -12.90 3.02 -4.97
N PHE A 141 -13.10 3.94 -4.01
CA PHE A 141 -12.24 4.05 -2.84
C PHE A 141 -12.22 2.76 -2.02
N ILE A 142 -13.39 2.21 -1.67
CA ILE A 142 -13.51 0.94 -0.93
C ILE A 142 -12.96 -0.21 -1.79
N TYR A 143 -13.30 -0.29 -3.07
CA TYR A 143 -12.79 -1.35 -3.95
C TYR A 143 -11.26 -1.36 -4.05
N LYS A 144 -10.65 -0.17 -4.07
CA LYS A 144 -9.22 0.02 -4.17
C LYS A 144 -8.51 -0.30 -2.85
N TYR A 145 -8.96 0.28 -1.74
CA TYR A 145 -8.24 0.25 -0.46
C TYR A 145 -8.77 -0.74 0.58
N GLY A 146 -9.97 -1.30 0.40
CA GLY A 146 -10.55 -2.31 1.29
C GLY A 146 -9.90 -3.69 1.12
N ILE A 147 -8.58 -3.76 1.31
CA ILE A 147 -7.74 -4.94 1.11
C ILE A 147 -7.34 -5.59 2.44
N ASP A 148 -7.19 -6.91 2.44
CA ASP A 148 -6.72 -7.66 3.62
C ASP A 148 -5.19 -7.54 3.77
N MET A 149 -4.75 -7.01 4.91
CA MET A 149 -3.34 -6.79 5.22
C MET A 149 -2.68 -7.99 5.91
N SER A 150 -3.36 -9.15 5.97
CA SER A 150 -2.88 -10.34 6.68
C SER A 150 -1.52 -10.83 6.16
N PHE A 151 -1.27 -10.68 4.86
CA PHE A 151 0.01 -11.00 4.23
C PHE A 151 1.19 -10.21 4.82
N LEU A 152 0.95 -9.00 5.33
CA LEU A 152 1.96 -8.08 5.86
C LEU A 152 2.09 -8.11 7.39
N LYS A 153 1.24 -8.87 8.08
CA LYS A 153 1.06 -8.81 9.54
C LYS A 153 2.37 -8.94 10.31
N SER A 154 3.18 -9.94 9.99
CA SER A 154 4.45 -10.20 10.68
C SER A 154 5.43 -9.05 10.53
N GLU A 155 5.61 -8.54 9.30
CA GLU A 155 6.57 -7.49 9.00
C GLU A 155 6.10 -6.14 9.55
N LEU A 156 4.80 -5.85 9.51
CA LEU A 156 4.22 -4.67 10.15
C LEU A 156 4.43 -4.69 11.67
N GLN A 157 4.19 -5.84 12.32
CA GLN A 157 4.42 -6.01 13.75
C GLN A 157 5.90 -5.89 14.12
N ASN A 158 6.79 -6.49 13.32
CA ASN A 158 8.23 -6.42 13.55
C ASN A 158 8.74 -4.98 13.47
N TYR A 159 8.33 -4.22 12.46
CA TYR A 159 8.66 -2.81 12.34
C TYR A 159 8.13 -1.97 13.51
N LYS A 160 6.90 -2.23 13.96
CA LYS A 160 6.33 -1.54 15.12
C LYS A 160 7.08 -1.82 16.42
N ASN A 161 7.54 -3.07 16.61
CA ASN A 161 8.25 -3.48 17.81
C ASN A 161 9.67 -2.90 17.85
N GLN A 162 10.38 -2.93 16.72
CA GLN A 162 11.74 -2.42 16.62
C GLN A 162 12.04 -1.93 15.20
N GLN A 163 12.30 -0.63 15.09
CA GLN A 163 12.79 -0.02 13.86
C GLN A 163 14.29 -0.22 13.70
N GLY A 164 14.75 -0.30 12.45
CA GLY A 164 16.14 -0.49 12.07
C GLY A 164 16.24 -0.95 10.62
N PHE A 165 17.45 -1.24 10.14
CA PHE A 165 17.66 -1.66 8.75
C PHE A 165 16.77 -2.86 8.37
N TYR A 166 16.88 -3.98 9.09
CA TYR A 166 16.20 -5.22 8.72
C TYR A 166 14.68 -5.10 8.78
N ALA A 167 14.13 -4.45 9.82
CA ALA A 167 12.69 -4.30 9.95
C ALA A 167 12.09 -3.47 8.80
N SER A 168 12.73 -2.34 8.46
CA SER A 168 12.32 -1.47 7.36
C SER A 168 12.52 -2.16 6.00
N PHE A 169 13.66 -2.82 5.82
CA PHE A 169 14.01 -3.55 4.60
C PHE A 169 13.04 -4.69 4.30
N TYR A 170 12.77 -5.56 5.28
CA TYR A 170 11.87 -6.70 5.09
C TYR A 170 10.42 -6.24 4.90
N LEU A 171 9.97 -5.18 5.59
CA LEU A 171 8.64 -4.63 5.38
C LEU A 171 8.49 -4.06 3.96
N SER A 172 9.47 -3.29 3.48
CA SER A 172 9.53 -2.82 2.08
C SER A 172 9.44 -3.99 1.10
N ALA A 173 10.31 -5.00 1.25
CA ALA A 173 10.31 -6.17 0.37
C ALA A 173 8.97 -6.92 0.40
N LYS A 174 8.34 -7.03 1.57
CA LYS A 174 7.04 -7.68 1.74
C LYS A 174 5.91 -6.92 1.05
N TYR A 175 5.92 -5.59 1.12
CA TYR A 175 4.98 -4.76 0.35
C TYR A 175 5.16 -4.94 -1.16
N MET A 176 6.39 -5.02 -1.65
CA MET A 176 6.63 -5.30 -3.07
C MET A 176 6.14 -6.70 -3.48
N ASP A 177 6.34 -7.70 -2.63
CA ASP A 177 5.84 -9.05 -2.85
C ASP A 177 4.31 -9.09 -2.87
N PHE A 178 3.66 -8.36 -1.96
CA PHE A 178 2.21 -8.21 -1.92
C PHE A 178 1.67 -7.53 -3.20
N ALA A 179 2.33 -6.46 -3.64
CA ALA A 179 1.95 -5.68 -4.82
C ALA A 179 1.92 -6.49 -6.13
N PHE A 180 2.66 -7.61 -6.22
CA PHE A 180 2.57 -8.52 -7.37
C PHE A 180 1.22 -9.24 -7.47
N PHE A 181 0.54 -9.45 -6.35
CA PHE A 181 -0.71 -10.20 -6.28
C PHE A 181 -1.96 -9.31 -6.28
N GLU A 182 -1.76 -8.04 -5.93
CA GLU A 182 -2.81 -7.03 -5.87
C GLU A 182 -3.20 -6.44 -7.22
N LYS A 183 -4.36 -5.78 -7.21
CA LYS A 183 -4.99 -5.19 -8.39
C LYS A 183 -4.15 -4.01 -8.93
N PRO A 184 -4.20 -3.73 -10.24
CA PRO A 184 -3.43 -2.63 -10.85
C PRO A 184 -3.68 -1.26 -10.24
N GLU A 185 -4.90 -1.02 -9.76
CA GLU A 185 -5.34 0.28 -9.25
C GLU A 185 -4.63 0.67 -7.95
N ILE A 186 -4.35 -0.29 -7.05
CA ILE A 186 -3.67 -0.07 -5.77
C ILE A 186 -2.17 -0.33 -5.82
N ARG A 187 -1.68 -1.04 -6.84
CA ARG A 187 -0.27 -1.41 -6.96
C ARG A 187 0.69 -0.21 -6.90
N PRO A 188 0.46 0.92 -7.59
CA PRO A 188 1.35 2.08 -7.47
C PRO A 188 1.46 2.59 -6.03
N ASP A 189 0.37 2.59 -5.27
CA ASP A 189 0.33 3.09 -3.90
C ASP A 189 1.08 2.14 -2.94
N LEU A 190 0.92 0.83 -3.13
CA LEU A 190 1.71 -0.17 -2.38
C LEU A 190 3.21 -0.07 -2.70
N VAL A 191 3.56 0.21 -3.95
CA VAL A 191 4.96 0.48 -4.36
C VAL A 191 5.47 1.77 -3.73
N GLY A 192 4.63 2.81 -3.67
CA GLY A 192 4.92 4.06 -2.96
C GLY A 192 5.24 3.80 -1.49
N LEU A 193 4.37 3.08 -0.79
CA LEU A 193 4.56 2.72 0.60
C LEU A 193 5.80 1.83 0.82
N ALA A 194 6.03 0.85 -0.05
CA ALA A 194 7.26 0.06 -0.04
C ALA A 194 8.52 0.95 -0.15
N SER A 195 8.44 1.98 -0.99
CA SER A 195 9.56 2.92 -1.21
C SER A 195 9.86 3.72 0.06
N LEU A 196 8.84 4.16 0.80
CA LEU A 196 9.03 4.88 2.06
C LEU A 196 9.86 4.06 3.06
N TYR A 197 9.54 2.78 3.18
CA TYR A 197 10.28 1.85 4.05
C TYR A 197 11.66 1.50 3.51
N LEU A 198 11.83 1.45 2.19
CA LEU A 198 13.14 1.22 1.57
C LEU A 198 14.07 2.42 1.80
N ASP A 199 13.56 3.64 1.71
CA ASP A 199 14.32 4.87 1.98
C ASP A 199 14.78 4.93 3.44
N GLU A 200 13.91 4.51 4.37
CA GLU A 200 14.29 4.34 5.77
C GLU A 200 15.37 3.28 5.95
N ALA A 201 15.22 2.11 5.30
CA ALA A 201 16.25 1.08 5.32
C ALA A 201 17.59 1.60 4.79
N ILE A 202 17.59 2.37 3.69
CA ILE A 202 18.80 3.00 3.15
C ILE A 202 19.43 3.97 4.16
N SER A 203 18.61 4.74 4.89
CA SER A 203 19.07 5.64 5.94
C SER A 203 19.74 4.87 7.09
N TYR A 204 19.14 3.76 7.54
CA TYR A 204 19.71 2.88 8.56
C TYR A 204 21.00 2.22 8.08
N LEU A 205 21.06 1.71 6.84
CA LEU A 205 22.25 1.06 6.26
C LEU A 205 23.49 1.97 6.28
N LYS A 206 23.29 3.28 6.14
CA LYS A 206 24.36 4.29 6.21
C LYS A 206 24.87 4.54 7.63
N LYS A 207 24.03 4.33 8.64
CA LYS A 207 24.30 4.71 10.05
C LYS A 207 24.69 3.51 10.93
N GLU A 208 24.05 2.38 10.72
CA GLU A 208 24.24 1.16 11.50
C GLU A 208 25.52 0.43 11.06
N ASP A 209 26.19 -0.23 12.00
CA ASP A 209 27.28 -1.14 11.70
C ASP A 209 26.72 -2.54 11.45
N LEU A 210 26.60 -2.89 10.18
CA LEU A 210 25.98 -4.13 9.72
C LEU A 210 27.02 -4.98 9.01
N GLU A 211 26.98 -6.29 9.27
CA GLU A 211 27.76 -7.24 8.49
C GLU A 211 27.24 -7.30 7.04
N ASN A 212 28.13 -7.64 6.11
CA ASN A 212 27.77 -7.85 4.70
C ASN A 212 27.14 -6.65 3.99
N LYS A 213 27.54 -5.40 4.32
CA LYS A 213 27.01 -4.17 3.68
C LYS A 213 27.04 -4.21 2.15
N SER A 214 28.05 -4.85 1.53
CA SER A 214 28.09 -5.06 0.07
C SER A 214 26.83 -5.75 -0.46
N ALA A 215 26.52 -6.92 0.10
CA ALA A 215 25.33 -7.70 -0.27
C ALA A 215 24.03 -6.96 0.04
N LEU A 216 23.97 -6.22 1.14
CA LEU A 216 22.81 -5.42 1.51
C LEU A 216 22.58 -4.24 0.55
N ASN A 217 23.63 -3.50 0.20
CA ASN A 217 23.55 -2.42 -0.79
C ASN A 217 23.06 -2.93 -2.14
N GLN A 218 23.65 -4.03 -2.63
CA GLN A 218 23.21 -4.64 -3.88
C GLN A 218 21.76 -5.14 -3.79
N ARG A 219 21.34 -5.68 -2.65
CA ARG A 219 19.95 -6.11 -2.46
C ARG A 219 18.98 -4.94 -2.53
N VAL A 220 19.32 -3.81 -1.91
CA VAL A 220 18.55 -2.56 -2.01
C VAL A 220 18.43 -2.11 -3.47
N GLU A 221 19.53 -2.11 -4.22
CA GLU A 221 19.51 -1.75 -5.65
C GLU A 221 18.58 -2.66 -6.47
N LEU A 222 18.55 -3.96 -6.16
CA LEU A 222 17.64 -4.90 -6.82
C LEU A 222 16.17 -4.65 -6.43
N LEU A 223 15.87 -4.25 -5.19
CA LEU A 223 14.50 -3.84 -4.81
C LEU A 223 14.08 -2.55 -5.53
N GLU A 224 15.00 -1.59 -5.72
CA GLU A 224 14.75 -0.40 -6.56
C GLU A 224 14.42 -0.76 -8.01
N ILE A 225 15.01 -1.84 -8.54
CA ILE A 225 14.68 -2.36 -9.86
C ILE A 225 13.33 -3.09 -9.83
N GLN A 226 13.01 -3.83 -8.77
CA GLN A 226 11.72 -4.49 -8.59
C GLN A 226 10.55 -3.49 -8.60
N LYS A 227 10.73 -2.30 -8.01
CA LYS A 227 9.77 -1.19 -8.13
C LYS A 227 9.46 -0.86 -9.59
N LEU A 228 10.47 -0.80 -10.46
CA LEU A 228 10.27 -0.53 -11.88
C LEU A 228 9.47 -1.65 -12.57
N ILE A 229 9.63 -2.90 -12.14
CA ILE A 229 8.84 -4.02 -12.67
C ILE A 229 7.37 -3.90 -12.25
N LEU A 230 7.11 -3.64 -10.97
CA LEU A 230 5.74 -3.43 -10.46
C LEU A 230 5.04 -2.24 -11.12
N LEU A 231 5.79 -1.22 -11.54
CA LEU A 231 5.31 -0.03 -12.24
C LEU A 231 5.36 -0.15 -13.78
N TYR A 232 5.45 -1.37 -14.33
CA TYR A 232 5.47 -1.63 -15.78
C TYR A 232 6.53 -0.85 -16.58
N ASN A 233 7.72 -0.68 -16.01
CA ASN A 233 8.88 -0.01 -16.63
C ASN A 233 10.04 -0.98 -16.96
N PRO A 234 9.83 -2.08 -17.71
CA PRO A 234 10.81 -3.15 -17.88
C PRO A 234 12.08 -2.72 -18.63
N LYS A 235 11.98 -1.77 -19.58
CA LYS A 235 13.17 -1.22 -20.29
C LYS A 235 14.12 -0.51 -19.33
N LYS A 236 13.57 0.29 -18.40
CA LYS A 236 14.37 1.00 -17.39
C LYS A 236 14.95 0.03 -16.37
N ALA A 237 14.19 -1.01 -16.02
CA ALA A 237 14.67 -2.11 -15.17
C ALA A 237 15.87 -2.83 -15.79
N LEU A 238 15.79 -3.28 -17.05
CA LEU A 238 16.92 -3.92 -17.76
C LEU A 238 18.14 -3.02 -17.85
N ARG A 239 17.95 -1.72 -18.16
CA ARG A 239 19.05 -0.76 -18.19
C ARG A 239 19.78 -0.66 -16.85
N LYS A 240 19.06 -0.75 -15.72
CA LYS A 240 19.68 -0.77 -14.39
C LYS A 240 20.33 -2.13 -14.10
N LEU A 241 19.66 -3.24 -14.39
CA LEU A 241 20.21 -4.59 -14.21
C LEU A 241 21.52 -4.80 -14.95
N ASN A 242 21.61 -4.33 -16.20
CA ASN A 242 22.81 -4.46 -17.03
C ASN A 242 24.00 -3.64 -16.52
N LYS A 243 23.78 -2.65 -15.66
CA LYS A 243 24.86 -1.92 -14.98
C LYS A 243 25.41 -2.70 -13.79
N ILE A 244 24.65 -3.62 -13.22
CA ILE A 244 25.10 -4.53 -12.17
C ILE A 244 25.85 -5.68 -12.84
N LYS A 245 27.19 -5.61 -12.81
CA LYS A 245 28.05 -6.63 -13.43
C LYS A 245 27.80 -8.00 -12.78
N ALA A 246 27.68 -9.03 -13.62
CA ALA A 246 27.35 -10.38 -13.16
C ALA A 246 28.42 -11.00 -12.23
N ILE A 247 29.70 -10.70 -12.47
CA ILE A 247 30.85 -11.17 -11.64
C ILE A 247 30.85 -10.52 -10.25
N GLU A 248 30.20 -9.36 -10.12
CA GLU A 248 30.11 -8.59 -8.86
C GLU A 248 28.78 -8.89 -8.12
N THR A 249 28.01 -9.89 -8.58
CA THR A 249 26.75 -10.27 -7.91
C THR A 249 27.03 -11.19 -6.73
N GLU A 250 26.64 -10.74 -5.54
CA GLU A 250 26.75 -11.51 -4.30
C GLU A 250 25.82 -12.72 -4.36
N ASN A 251 26.29 -13.88 -3.87
CA ASN A 251 25.56 -15.15 -3.98
C ASN A 251 24.12 -15.07 -3.45
N ALA A 252 23.92 -14.34 -2.35
CA ALA A 252 22.60 -14.12 -1.76
C ALA A 252 21.59 -13.51 -2.75
N ASN A 253 22.06 -12.71 -3.71
CA ASN A 253 21.26 -11.84 -4.57
C ASN A 253 21.00 -12.41 -5.98
N ILE A 254 21.62 -13.54 -6.32
CA ILE A 254 21.53 -14.16 -7.65
C ILE A 254 20.07 -14.48 -8.05
N ASN A 255 19.29 -15.03 -7.11
CA ASN A 255 17.90 -15.41 -7.39
C ASN A 255 17.03 -14.20 -7.72
N LEU A 256 17.12 -13.14 -6.90
CA LEU A 256 16.35 -11.90 -7.14
C LEU A 256 16.77 -11.25 -8.46
N ARG A 257 18.08 -11.18 -8.75
CA ARG A 257 18.57 -10.65 -10.02
C ARG A 257 18.02 -11.44 -11.21
N SER A 258 18.06 -12.78 -11.13
CA SER A 258 17.56 -13.66 -12.20
C SER A 258 16.07 -13.49 -12.42
N PHE A 259 15.29 -13.38 -11.33
CA PHE A 259 13.87 -13.06 -11.37
C PHE A 259 13.60 -11.74 -12.08
N LEU A 260 14.33 -10.67 -11.76
CA LEU A 260 14.12 -9.35 -12.36
C LEU A 260 14.45 -9.31 -13.85
N TYR A 261 15.46 -10.06 -14.29
CA TYR A 261 15.72 -10.26 -15.72
C TYR A 261 14.56 -10.98 -16.39
N LEU A 262 14.13 -12.12 -15.85
CA LEU A 262 13.01 -12.88 -16.42
C LEU A 262 11.75 -12.01 -16.49
N ALA A 263 11.36 -11.35 -15.39
CA ALA A 263 10.21 -10.47 -15.34
C ALA A 263 10.28 -9.38 -16.41
N SER A 264 11.44 -8.72 -16.56
CA SER A 264 11.62 -7.68 -17.56
C SER A 264 11.44 -8.19 -18.99
N TYR A 265 12.06 -9.33 -19.32
CA TYR A 265 11.97 -9.91 -20.66
C TYR A 265 10.58 -10.48 -20.95
N THR A 266 9.90 -11.06 -19.96
CA THR A 266 8.49 -11.48 -20.07
C THR A 266 7.58 -10.31 -20.41
N MET A 267 7.75 -9.16 -19.74
CA MET A 267 6.96 -7.95 -20.03
C MET A 267 7.24 -7.35 -21.41
N LEU A 268 8.43 -7.61 -21.96
CA LEU A 268 8.85 -7.19 -23.30
C LEU A 268 8.58 -8.25 -24.38
N GLN A 269 8.07 -9.43 -23.99
CA GLN A 269 7.78 -10.56 -24.88
C GLN A 269 9.02 -11.09 -25.64
N ASP A 270 10.21 -10.94 -25.07
CA ASP A 270 11.49 -11.38 -25.65
C ASP A 270 11.74 -12.87 -25.37
N GLN A 271 11.29 -13.75 -26.27
CA GLN A 271 11.32 -15.21 -26.08
C GLN A 271 12.72 -15.79 -25.94
N ASP A 272 13.69 -15.23 -26.67
CA ASP A 272 15.08 -15.70 -26.65
C ASP A 272 15.69 -15.50 -25.26
N ASN A 273 15.52 -14.30 -24.69
CA ASN A 273 15.99 -14.03 -23.34
C ASN A 273 15.15 -14.72 -22.26
N ILE A 274 13.84 -14.89 -22.46
CA ILE A 274 13.00 -15.65 -21.53
C ILE A 274 13.55 -17.08 -21.37
N ALA A 275 13.85 -17.78 -22.47
CA ALA A 275 14.39 -19.14 -22.44
C ALA A 275 15.72 -19.25 -21.67
N ILE A 276 16.54 -18.19 -21.69
CA ILE A 276 17.83 -18.13 -20.97
C ILE A 276 17.63 -17.96 -19.46
N TRP A 277 16.67 -17.12 -19.04
CA TRP A 277 16.50 -16.75 -17.63
C TRP A 277 15.51 -17.63 -16.89
N GLU A 278 14.52 -18.19 -17.58
CA GLU A 278 13.46 -18.98 -16.96
C GLU A 278 13.96 -20.17 -16.11
N PRO A 279 14.98 -20.95 -16.52
CA PRO A 279 15.49 -22.07 -15.70
C PRO A 279 16.17 -21.62 -14.40
N LYS A 280 16.56 -20.34 -14.29
CA LYS A 280 17.29 -19.77 -13.14
C LYS A 280 16.37 -19.17 -12.08
N VAL A 281 15.06 -19.18 -12.31
CA VAL A 281 14.08 -18.53 -11.45
C VAL A 281 13.22 -19.57 -10.74
N LEU A 282 12.98 -19.34 -9.45
CA LEU A 282 12.17 -20.21 -8.61
C LEU A 282 10.70 -20.19 -9.04
N LEU A 283 9.99 -21.30 -8.80
CA LEU A 283 8.58 -21.44 -9.18
C LEU A 283 7.69 -20.35 -8.56
N TRP A 284 7.93 -20.00 -7.29
CA TRP A 284 7.20 -18.94 -6.61
C TRP A 284 7.35 -17.58 -7.30
N ASP A 285 8.56 -17.24 -7.71
CA ASP A 285 8.83 -15.98 -8.41
C ASP A 285 8.22 -15.98 -9.82
N LYS A 286 8.16 -17.14 -10.50
CA LYS A 286 7.40 -17.26 -11.76
C LYS A 286 5.90 -16.99 -11.57
N LYS A 287 5.31 -17.41 -10.44
CA LYS A 287 3.90 -17.10 -10.12
C LYS A 287 3.65 -15.59 -9.96
N LYS A 288 4.60 -14.86 -9.37
CA LYS A 288 4.53 -13.38 -9.29
C LYS A 288 4.44 -12.75 -10.69
N ILE A 289 5.28 -13.21 -11.63
CA ILE A 289 5.27 -12.73 -13.02
C ILE A 289 3.92 -13.04 -13.68
N GLN A 290 3.44 -14.28 -13.56
CA GLN A 290 2.16 -14.69 -14.13
C GLN A 290 1.01 -13.81 -13.63
N ARG A 291 0.98 -13.53 -12.33
CA ARG A 291 -0.06 -12.70 -11.72
C ARG A 291 0.02 -11.22 -12.15
N LEU A 292 1.23 -10.68 -12.25
CA LEU A 292 1.45 -9.33 -12.78
C LEU A 292 0.97 -9.19 -14.23
N MET A 293 1.21 -10.22 -15.04
CA MET A 293 0.83 -10.23 -16.45
C MET A 293 -0.67 -10.49 -16.65
N SER A 294 -1.32 -11.26 -15.77
CA SER A 294 -2.76 -11.51 -15.85
C SER A 294 -3.62 -10.32 -15.46
N THR A 295 -3.04 -9.36 -14.75
CA THR A 295 -3.71 -8.14 -14.27
C THR A 295 -3.31 -6.90 -15.07
N LYS A 296 -2.49 -7.04 -16.12
CA LYS A 296 -2.10 -5.92 -16.98
C LYS A 296 -3.28 -5.44 -17.84
#